data_AF-A0A0R3TI61-F1
#
_entry.id   AF-A0A0R3TI61-F1
#
_cell.length_a   1.000
_cell.length_b   1.000
_cell.length_c   1.000
_cell.angle_alpha   90.00
_cell.angle_beta   90.00
_cell.angle_gamma   90.00
#
_symmetry.space_group_name_H-M   'P 1'
#
loop_
_entity.id
_entity.type
_entity.pdbx_description
1 polymer ?
#
loop_
_entity_poly.entity_id
_entity_poly.type
_entity_poly.pdbx_seq_one_letter_code
_entity_poly.pdbx_strand_id
1 'polypeptide(L)'
;MGFKNSDRLDINAMNAAGETCLYLAIHNTVVSEAIVLLLLQAGANPKIGTTDSKPIHLAVKKNLIHCVDLMFSYYPDVINLRTRCKKLSTLHFAKKKPVSSSSFW
;
A
#
# COMPACT_ATOMS: atom_id res chain seq x y z
N MET A 1 39.47 2.40 -12.16
CA MET A 1 38.68 3.16 -11.18
C MET A 1 37.23 2.71 -11.34
N GLY A 2 36.77 1.82 -10.46
CA GLY A 2 35.43 1.25 -10.55
C GLY A 2 34.42 2.29 -10.11
N PHE A 3 33.50 2.66 -11.01
CA PHE A 3 32.27 3.32 -10.61
C PHE A 3 31.54 2.35 -9.69
N LYS A 4 31.71 2.52 -8.37
CA LYS A 4 30.84 1.90 -7.39
C LYS A 4 29.44 2.29 -7.82
N ASN A 5 28.64 1.28 -8.08
CA ASN A 5 27.24 1.33 -8.44
C ASN A 5 26.42 1.96 -7.28
N SER A 6 26.66 3.24 -7.00
CA SER A 6 25.76 4.19 -6.35
C SER A 6 24.68 4.49 -7.38
N ASP A 7 23.45 4.03 -7.29
CA ASP A 7 22.60 4.00 -6.12
C ASP A 7 21.60 2.85 -6.27
N ARG A 8 21.67 1.84 -5.40
CA ARG A 8 20.47 1.01 -5.19
C ARG A 8 19.45 1.92 -4.51
N LEU A 9 18.62 2.58 -5.31
CA LEU A 9 17.44 3.29 -4.84
C LEU A 9 16.59 2.28 -4.09
N ASP A 10 16.66 2.32 -2.76
CA ASP A 10 15.83 1.48 -1.91
C ASP A 10 14.38 1.94 -2.07
N ILE A 11 13.61 1.24 -2.92
CA ILE A 11 12.21 1.54 -3.22
C ILE A 11 11.31 1.52 -1.97
N ASN A 12 11.80 0.84 -0.92
CA ASN A 12 11.17 0.68 0.38
C ASN A 12 11.72 1.65 1.44
N ALA A 13 12.56 2.62 1.04
CA ALA A 13 13.04 3.66 1.94
C ALA A 13 11.85 4.41 2.56
N MET A 14 12.03 4.78 3.82
CA MET A 14 11.03 5.52 4.59
C MET A 14 11.56 6.90 4.94
N ASN A 15 10.68 7.90 4.92
CA ASN A 15 10.99 9.22 5.46
C ASN A 15 10.96 9.22 7.01
N ALA A 16 11.18 10.39 7.62
CA ALA A 16 11.16 10.56 9.07
C ALA A 16 9.80 10.19 9.73
N ALA A 17 8.71 10.17 8.96
CA ALA A 17 7.38 9.75 9.41
C ALA A 17 7.09 8.24 9.18
N GLY A 18 8.05 7.48 8.63
CA GLY A 18 7.87 6.07 8.29
C GLY A 18 7.11 5.85 6.98
N GLU A 19 6.96 6.88 6.15
CA GLU A 19 6.20 6.80 4.90
C GLU A 19 7.11 6.31 3.76
N THR A 20 6.66 5.29 3.03
CA THR A 20 7.33 4.79 1.82
C THR A 20 6.85 5.54 0.57
N CYS A 21 7.60 5.41 -0.54
CA CYS A 21 7.15 5.94 -1.84
C CYS A 21 5.74 5.45 -2.21
N LEU A 22 5.44 4.18 -1.95
CA LEU A 22 4.13 3.57 -2.17
C LEU A 22 3.05 4.14 -1.24
N TYR A 23 3.40 4.47 0.00
CA TYR A 23 2.49 5.16 0.92
C TYR A 23 2.11 6.55 0.39
N LEU A 24 3.10 7.33 -0.04
CA LEU A 24 2.90 8.69 -0.53
C LEU A 24 2.05 8.72 -1.81
N ALA A 25 2.26 7.76 -2.72
CA ALA A 25 1.46 7.62 -3.94
C ALA A 25 -0.04 7.47 -3.66
N ILE A 26 -0.40 6.76 -2.58
CA ILE A 26 -1.80 6.56 -2.15
C ILE A 26 -2.29 7.73 -1.28
N HIS A 27 -1.39 8.34 -0.50
CA HIS A 27 -1.72 9.46 0.38
C HIS A 27 -2.15 10.69 -0.40
N ASN A 28 -1.56 10.92 -1.57
CA ASN A 28 -1.85 12.07 -2.41
C ASN A 28 -3.34 12.14 -2.84
N THR A 29 -3.86 13.35 -3.05
CA THR A 29 -5.26 13.58 -3.46
C THR A 29 -5.55 13.03 -4.85
N VAL A 30 -4.57 13.10 -5.75
CA VAL A 30 -4.61 12.48 -7.08
C VAL A 30 -3.81 11.19 -7.04
N VAL A 31 -4.49 10.08 -6.79
CA VAL A 31 -3.85 8.75 -6.84
C VAL A 31 -3.81 8.29 -8.28
N SER A 32 -2.61 8.08 -8.80
CA SER A 32 -2.41 7.46 -10.10
C SER A 32 -2.11 5.97 -9.91
N GLU A 33 -3.03 5.12 -10.37
CA GLU A 33 -2.87 3.67 -10.34
C GLU A 33 -1.61 3.23 -11.10
N ALA A 34 -1.24 3.95 -12.16
CA ALA A 34 0.00 3.73 -12.90
C ALA A 34 1.24 3.90 -12.02
N ILE A 35 1.25 4.90 -11.12
CA ILE A 35 2.36 5.09 -10.17
C ILE A 35 2.41 3.93 -9.17
N VAL A 36 1.26 3.51 -8.65
CA VAL A 36 1.18 2.36 -7.72
C VAL A 36 1.67 1.08 -8.40
N LEU A 37 1.26 0.84 -9.64
CA LEU A 37 1.71 -0.28 -10.47
C LEU A 37 3.23 -0.25 -10.69
N LEU A 38 3.78 0.88 -11.12
CA LEU A 38 5.22 1.02 -11.36
C LEU A 38 6.03 0.77 -10.08
N LEU A 39 5.55 1.27 -8.94
CA LEU A 39 6.20 1.04 -7.65
C LEU A 39 6.14 -0.44 -7.25
N LEU A 40 4.98 -1.11 -7.41
CA LEU A 40 4.85 -2.54 -7.14
C LEU A 40 5.75 -3.38 -8.05
N GLN A 41 5.81 -3.04 -9.35
CA GLN A 41 6.72 -3.68 -10.31
C GLN A 41 8.19 -3.45 -9.97
N ALA A 42 8.53 -2.29 -9.41
CA ALA A 42 9.87 -1.99 -8.90
C ALA A 42 10.20 -2.72 -7.58
N GLY A 43 9.29 -3.52 -7.02
CA GLY A 43 9.50 -4.26 -5.78
C GLY A 43 9.13 -3.48 -4.51
N ALA A 44 8.30 -2.44 -4.64
CA ALA A 44 7.76 -1.75 -3.46
C ALA A 44 6.89 -2.72 -2.65
N ASN A 45 7.17 -2.81 -1.37
CA ASN A 45 6.51 -3.70 -0.45
C ASN A 45 5.38 -2.95 0.29
N PRO A 46 4.10 -3.27 0.03
CA PRO A 46 2.97 -2.60 0.68
C PRO A 46 2.81 -2.95 2.16
N LYS A 47 3.64 -3.87 2.68
CA LYS A 47 3.73 -4.16 4.12
C LYS A 47 4.55 -3.11 4.87
N ILE A 48 5.39 -2.35 4.15
CA ILE A 48 6.26 -1.31 4.69
C ILE A 48 5.55 0.04 4.58
N GLY A 49 5.46 0.73 5.70
CA GLY A 49 4.81 2.02 5.83
C GLY A 49 4.87 2.48 7.27
N THR A 50 4.03 3.46 7.60
CA THR A 50 4.09 4.09 8.91
C THR A 50 3.77 3.10 10.03
N THR A 51 4.21 3.44 11.25
CA THR A 51 3.90 2.67 12.47
C THR A 51 2.41 2.41 12.63
N ASP A 52 1.60 3.40 12.25
CA ASP A 52 0.16 3.43 12.50
C ASP A 52 -0.66 2.98 11.30
N SER A 53 -0.18 3.16 10.07
CA SER A 53 -0.91 2.84 8.84
C SER A 53 0.04 2.37 7.74
N LYS A 54 -0.35 1.25 7.11
CA LYS A 54 0.36 0.72 5.92
C LYS A 54 -0.34 1.22 4.65
N PRO A 55 0.34 1.25 3.50
CA PRO A 55 -0.23 1.70 2.22
C PRO A 55 -1.65 1.14 1.95
N ILE A 56 -1.88 -0.15 2.21
CA ILE A 56 -3.20 -0.76 2.03
C ILE A 56 -4.29 -0.17 2.96
N HIS A 57 -3.97 0.16 4.20
CA HIS A 57 -4.96 0.74 5.13
C HIS A 57 -5.43 2.10 4.62
N LEU A 58 -4.51 2.86 4.03
CA LEU A 58 -4.80 4.15 3.44
C LEU A 58 -5.65 4.01 2.16
N ALA A 59 -5.32 3.03 1.31
CA ALA A 59 -6.10 2.72 0.12
C ALA A 59 -7.55 2.35 0.48
N VAL A 60 -7.76 1.50 1.48
CA VAL A 60 -9.09 1.13 1.96
C VAL A 60 -9.82 2.34 2.58
N LYS A 61 -9.13 3.16 3.40
CA LYS A 61 -9.71 4.37 4.00
C LYS A 61 -10.19 5.36 2.93
N LYS A 62 -9.46 5.46 1.81
CA LYS A 62 -9.77 6.33 0.67
C LYS A 62 -10.69 5.67 -0.37
N ASN A 63 -11.11 4.43 -0.15
CA ASN A 63 -11.97 3.66 -1.05
C ASN A 63 -11.36 3.39 -2.44
N LEU A 64 -10.04 3.19 -2.49
CA LEU A 64 -9.29 2.94 -3.72
C LEU A 64 -9.23 1.44 -3.99
N ILE A 65 -10.35 0.86 -4.40
CA ILE A 65 -10.51 -0.60 -4.57
C ILE A 65 -9.47 -1.13 -5.56
N HIS A 66 -9.26 -0.47 -6.70
CA HIS A 66 -8.25 -0.87 -7.70
C HIS A 66 -6.83 -0.91 -7.12
N CYS A 67 -6.44 0.06 -6.28
CA CYS A 67 -5.14 0.02 -5.62
C CYS A 67 -5.02 -1.14 -4.62
N VAL A 68 -6.12 -1.50 -3.95
CA VAL A 68 -6.18 -2.66 -3.05
C VAL A 68 -6.04 -3.96 -3.84
N ASP A 69 -6.76 -4.09 -4.96
CA ASP A 69 -6.68 -5.26 -5.84
C ASP A 69 -5.27 -5.45 -6.41
N LEU A 70 -4.63 -4.36 -6.84
CA LEU A 70 -3.24 -4.37 -7.30
C LEU A 70 -2.27 -4.79 -6.19
N MET A 71 -2.43 -4.27 -4.98
CA MET A 71 -1.58 -4.69 -3.86
C MET A 71 -1.82 -6.15 -3.48
N PHE A 72 -3.06 -6.61 -3.55
CA PHE A 72 -3.43 -7.99 -3.26
C PHE A 72 -2.89 -8.97 -4.29
N SER A 73 -2.92 -8.61 -5.58
CA SER A 73 -2.40 -9.46 -6.65
C SER A 73 -0.89 -9.70 -6.54
N TYR A 74 -0.13 -8.70 -6.09
CA TYR A 74 1.31 -8.83 -5.84
C TYR A 74 1.63 -9.41 -4.45
N TYR A 75 0.84 -9.07 -3.43
CA TYR A 75 1.10 -9.44 -2.03
C TYR A 75 -0.19 -9.87 -1.34
N PRO A 76 -0.63 -11.13 -1.46
CA PRO A 76 -1.90 -11.58 -0.88
C PRO A 76 -1.93 -11.46 0.65
N ASP A 77 -0.79 -11.58 1.33
CA ASP A 77 -0.69 -11.46 2.80
C ASP A 77 -0.97 -10.04 3.34
N VAL A 78 -0.95 -9.03 2.47
CA VAL A 78 -1.04 -7.63 2.84
C VAL A 78 -2.41 -7.30 3.49
N ILE A 79 -3.46 -8.09 3.21
CA ILE A 79 -4.80 -7.93 3.79
C ILE A 79 -4.85 -8.31 5.29
N ASN A 80 -3.89 -9.12 5.75
CA ASN A 80 -3.85 -9.58 7.14
C ASN A 80 -3.05 -8.62 8.04
N LEU A 81 -2.53 -7.54 7.48
CA LEU A 81 -1.77 -6.55 8.24
C LEU A 81 -2.68 -5.83 9.24
N ARG A 82 -2.16 -5.66 10.46
CA ARG A 82 -2.84 -4.98 11.56
C ARG A 82 -2.18 -3.63 11.85
N THR A 83 -2.99 -2.64 12.21
CA THR A 83 -2.48 -1.36 12.71
C THR A 83 -2.27 -1.37 14.21
N ARG A 84 -1.32 -0.58 14.69
CA ARG A 84 -1.07 -0.39 16.12
C ARG A 84 -2.22 0.35 16.80
N CYS A 85 -2.78 1.36 16.15
CA CYS A 85 -3.71 2.28 16.80
C CYS A 85 -5.06 1.65 17.19
N LYS A 86 -5.50 0.54 16.58
CA LYS A 86 -6.83 -0.02 16.90
C LYS A 86 -7.00 -1.55 16.82
N LYS A 87 -5.94 -2.37 16.68
CA LYS A 87 -6.06 -3.82 16.35
C LYS A 87 -6.91 -4.10 15.09
N LEU A 88 -7.21 -3.08 14.28
CA LEU A 88 -8.06 -3.16 13.10
C LEU A 88 -7.22 -3.68 11.94
N SER A 89 -7.64 -4.79 11.37
CA SER A 89 -7.14 -5.27 10.07
C SER A 89 -7.79 -4.48 8.95
N THR A 90 -7.16 -4.41 7.77
CA THR A 90 -7.81 -3.89 6.55
C THR A 90 -9.17 -4.54 6.30
N LEU A 91 -9.32 -5.83 6.61
CA LEU A 91 -10.59 -6.56 6.56
C LEU A 91 -11.71 -5.92 7.41
N HIS A 92 -11.37 -5.32 8.56
CA HIS A 92 -12.36 -4.61 9.38
C HIS A 92 -12.90 -3.37 8.66
N PHE A 93 -12.04 -2.66 7.93
CA PHE A 93 -12.48 -1.52 7.12
C PHE A 93 -13.24 -1.95 5.87
N ALA A 94 -12.87 -3.08 5.25
CA ALA A 94 -13.59 -3.65 4.11
C ALA A 94 -15.04 -4.05 4.47
N LYS A 95 -15.26 -4.65 5.66
CA LYS A 95 -16.61 -5.02 6.12
C LYS A 95 -17.48 -3.84 6.57
N LYS A 96 -16.89 -2.72 6.98
CA LYS A 96 -17.63 -1.58 7.56
C LYS A 96 -18.30 -0.70 6.50
N LYS A 97 -17.97 -0.87 5.22
CA LYS A 97 -18.75 -0.31 4.12
C LYS A 97 -19.62 -1.42 3.52
N PRO A 98 -20.92 -1.18 3.26
CA PRO A 98 -21.68 -2.08 2.43
C PRO A 98 -21.05 -2.03 1.04
N VAL A 99 -20.24 -3.03 0.72
CA VAL A 99 -19.98 -3.42 -0.67
C VAL A 99 -21.30 -3.93 -1.23
N SER A 100 -22.18 -2.99 -1.57
CA SER A 100 -23.25 -3.24 -2.52
C SER A 100 -22.58 -3.64 -3.83
N SER A 101 -23.10 -4.70 -4.44
CA SER A 101 -22.78 -5.22 -5.76
C SER A 101 -21.33 -5.70 -5.97
N SER A 102 -21.11 -7.01 -5.89
CA SER A 102 -21.37 -7.88 -7.04
C SER A 102 -20.99 -9.32 -6.72
N SER A 103 -21.94 -10.20 -6.96
CA SER A 103 -21.84 -11.64 -7.11
C SER A 103 -20.51 -12.07 -7.73
N PHE A 104 -19.88 -13.13 -7.23
CA PHE A 104 -19.24 -14.13 -8.07
C PHE A 104 -19.14 -15.45 -7.29
N TRP A 105 -19.42 -16.53 -8.01
CA TRP A 105 -19.58 -17.92 -7.56
C TRP A 105 -18.30 -18.53 -7.01
#